data_AF-A0A396U6U8-F1
#
_entry.id   AF-A0A396U6U8-F1
#
_cell.length_a   1.000
_cell.length_b   1.000
_cell.length_c   1.000
_cell.angle_alpha   90.00
_cell.angle_beta   90.00
_cell.angle_gamma   90.00
#
_symmetry.space_group_name_H-M   'P 1'
#
loop_
_entity.id
_entity.type
_entity.pdbx_description
1 polymer ?
#
loop_
_entity_poly.entity_id
_entity_poly.type
_entity_poly.pdbx_seq_one_letter_code
_entity_poly.pdbx_strand_id
1 'polypeptide(L)'
;MTVIKSSILLITLLTLSACGGGGDSSNPSNDSGNSGNNTPLPATLQLASEQIPISFQELEYAELTFNLQGVEGTLDVTVEHDYLPEGALIETLINDSMVTLKVFIGNEEMHNQVSTVKVTIEDHRSTTNQSVIWEGAIPILNVSGDAEYERLNAIGQAAQAYAELSEEQKLVERLAQLAQLVDASTPINQQLELINRIKQVISNDEYSALLGEANSMLDKHSQQYLNGEISETKLSEVTQSFDTAIAEYSHAAHLVIQEAIAATNGEVTEYEYQGAHLTKSNLKFSSFIGNQSLGEYQDDKWVFNSKYILLEPIATPELETCNAE
;
A
#
# COMPACT_ATOMS: atom_id res chain seq x y z
N MET A 1 -18.68 0.48 11.79
CA MET A 1 -18.79 0.58 10.32
C MET A 1 -18.69 -0.83 9.76
N THR A 2 -19.69 -1.25 8.99
CA THR A 2 -19.87 -2.64 8.55
C THR A 2 -18.98 -2.92 7.34
N VAL A 3 -18.06 -3.87 7.46
CA VAL A 3 -17.18 -4.32 6.37
C VAL A 3 -18.01 -5.17 5.39
N ILE A 4 -18.32 -4.62 4.22
CA ILE A 4 -18.91 -5.38 3.12
C ILE A 4 -17.77 -6.05 2.36
N LYS A 5 -17.55 -7.34 2.62
CA LYS A 5 -16.70 -8.20 1.79
C LYS A 5 -17.41 -8.44 0.46
N SER A 6 -16.99 -7.75 -0.60
CA SER A 6 -17.42 -8.05 -1.97
C SER A 6 -16.90 -9.40 -2.39
N SER A 7 -17.80 -10.38 -2.42
CA SER A 7 -17.56 -11.71 -3.00
C SER A 7 -17.83 -11.62 -4.49
N ILE A 8 -16.81 -11.78 -5.33
CA ILE A 8 -16.98 -11.90 -6.78
C ILE A 8 -17.47 -13.31 -7.08
N LEU A 9 -18.70 -13.38 -7.57
CA LEU A 9 -19.40 -14.60 -7.98
C LEU A 9 -18.91 -15.02 -9.37
N LEU A 10 -18.08 -16.06 -9.45
CA LEU A 10 -17.61 -16.64 -10.70
C LEU A 10 -18.71 -17.54 -11.29
N ILE A 11 -19.33 -17.13 -12.40
CA ILE A 11 -20.26 -17.97 -13.17
C ILE A 11 -19.46 -18.68 -14.27
N THR A 12 -19.04 -19.91 -14.00
CA THR A 12 -18.50 -20.84 -14.99
C THR A 12 -19.64 -21.44 -15.83
N LEU A 13 -19.77 -21.00 -17.09
CA LEU A 13 -20.55 -21.72 -18.11
C LEU A 13 -19.69 -22.84 -18.70
N LEU A 14 -19.89 -24.06 -18.22
CA LEU A 14 -19.40 -25.30 -18.85
C LEU A 14 -20.34 -25.68 -20.00
N THR A 15 -19.92 -25.51 -21.25
CA THR A 15 -20.56 -26.18 -22.40
C THR A 15 -19.83 -27.48 -22.70
N LEU A 16 -20.41 -28.59 -22.25
CA LEU A 16 -20.07 -29.94 -22.68
C LEU A 16 -20.52 -30.14 -24.13
N SER A 17 -19.58 -30.38 -25.05
CA SER A 17 -19.88 -30.94 -26.36
C SER A 17 -20.00 -32.46 -26.24
N ALA A 18 -21.23 -32.96 -26.27
CA ALA A 18 -21.52 -34.38 -26.35
C ALA A 18 -21.22 -34.91 -27.76
N CYS A 19 -20.28 -35.85 -27.84
CA CYS A 19 -20.06 -36.75 -28.95
C CYS A 19 -20.88 -38.04 -28.73
N GLY A 20 -21.58 -38.51 -29.76
CA GLY A 20 -22.22 -39.83 -29.82
C GLY A 20 -23.64 -39.74 -30.37
N GLY A 21 -24.06 -40.51 -31.37
CA GLY A 21 -23.45 -41.59 -32.14
C GLY A 21 -24.45 -41.97 -33.24
N GLY A 22 -23.95 -42.42 -34.40
CA GLY A 22 -24.75 -42.67 -35.59
C GLY A 22 -25.33 -44.08 -35.70
N GLY A 23 -25.99 -44.33 -36.83
CA GLY A 23 -26.30 -45.67 -37.32
C GLY A 23 -27.39 -45.67 -38.39
N ASP A 24 -27.00 -45.57 -39.66
CA ASP A 24 -27.87 -45.98 -40.77
C ASP A 24 -27.14 -46.95 -41.70
N SER A 25 -27.87 -47.98 -42.08
CA SER A 25 -27.41 -49.22 -42.69
C SER A 25 -27.12 -49.09 -44.19
N SER A 26 -26.00 -49.66 -44.67
CA SER A 26 -25.98 -50.21 -46.03
C SER A 26 -24.95 -51.34 -46.19
N ASN A 27 -25.36 -52.27 -47.04
CA ASN A 27 -24.83 -53.59 -47.41
C ASN A 27 -23.32 -53.71 -47.67
N PRO A 28 -22.75 -54.94 -47.54
CA PRO A 28 -21.36 -55.21 -47.84
C PRO A 28 -21.16 -55.43 -49.34
N SER A 29 -20.28 -54.65 -49.93
CA SER A 29 -19.69 -54.94 -51.24
C SER A 29 -18.26 -55.38 -51.00
N ASN A 30 -17.97 -56.64 -51.30
CA ASN A 30 -16.62 -57.16 -51.44
C ASN A 30 -15.84 -56.30 -52.44
N ASP A 31 -14.71 -55.73 -52.01
CA ASP A 31 -13.60 -55.51 -52.93
C ASP A 31 -12.25 -55.64 -52.22
N SER A 32 -11.42 -56.48 -52.82
CA SER A 32 -10.07 -56.82 -52.43
C SER A 32 -9.11 -55.79 -53.02
N GLY A 33 -8.38 -55.03 -52.20
CA GLY A 33 -7.39 -54.12 -52.77
C GLY A 33 -6.60 -53.28 -51.79
N ASN A 34 -5.33 -53.65 -51.64
CA ASN A 34 -4.19 -52.78 -51.37
C ASN A 34 -4.01 -52.22 -49.94
N SER A 35 -3.10 -52.85 -49.20
CA SER A 35 -2.46 -52.30 -48.00
C SER A 35 -1.60 -51.10 -48.40
N GLY A 36 -2.21 -49.92 -48.41
CA GLY A 36 -1.47 -48.67 -48.39
C GLY A 36 -0.81 -48.52 -47.03
N ASN A 37 0.51 -48.26 -47.03
CA ASN A 37 1.20 -47.72 -45.86
C ASN A 37 0.53 -46.38 -45.49
N ASN A 38 -0.47 -46.42 -44.61
CA ASN A 38 -0.94 -45.23 -43.93
C ASN A 38 0.10 -44.89 -42.88
N THR A 39 1.17 -44.20 -43.31
CA THR A 39 2.02 -43.47 -42.38
C THR A 39 1.09 -42.52 -41.61
N PRO A 40 1.02 -42.59 -40.27
CA PRO A 40 0.20 -41.67 -39.50
C PRO A 40 0.54 -40.23 -39.89
N LEU A 41 -0.48 -39.39 -40.08
CA LEU A 41 -0.26 -37.96 -40.29
C LEU A 41 0.48 -37.40 -39.05
N PRO A 42 1.50 -36.53 -39.20
CA PRO A 42 2.18 -35.93 -38.05
C PRO A 42 1.19 -35.22 -37.12
N ALA A 43 1.32 -35.38 -35.81
CA ALA A 43 0.41 -34.78 -34.85
C ALA A 43 0.58 -33.25 -34.84
N THR A 44 -0.50 -32.47 -34.98
CA THR A 44 -0.40 -31.00 -34.90
C THR A 44 -0.09 -30.55 -33.47
N LEU A 45 0.90 -29.66 -33.29
CA LEU A 45 1.19 -29.01 -32.02
C LEU A 45 0.02 -28.10 -31.62
N GLN A 46 -0.52 -28.29 -30.42
CA GLN A 46 -1.62 -27.48 -29.89
C GLN A 46 -1.46 -27.25 -28.40
N LEU A 47 -1.97 -26.11 -27.92
CA LEU A 47 -2.14 -25.86 -26.50
C LEU A 47 -3.37 -26.61 -25.99
N ALA A 48 -3.16 -27.59 -25.12
CA ALA A 48 -4.21 -28.43 -24.56
C ALA A 48 -4.87 -27.81 -23.33
N SER A 49 -4.09 -27.17 -22.47
CA SER A 49 -4.59 -26.38 -21.35
C SER A 49 -3.53 -25.41 -20.86
N GLU A 50 -3.99 -24.39 -20.15
CA GLU A 50 -3.16 -23.39 -19.49
C GLU A 50 -3.58 -23.20 -18.04
N GLN A 51 -2.62 -22.90 -17.19
CA GLN A 51 -2.81 -22.48 -15.82
C GLN A 51 -2.04 -21.18 -15.63
N ILE A 52 -2.78 -20.07 -15.63
CA ILE A 52 -2.24 -18.72 -15.61
C ILE A 52 -2.76 -18.05 -14.33
N PRO A 53 -1.90 -17.36 -13.56
CA PRO A 53 -2.33 -16.62 -12.40
C PRO A 53 -3.25 -15.47 -12.83
N ILE A 54 -4.22 -15.12 -11.98
CA ILE A 54 -5.12 -13.98 -12.23
C ILE A 54 -4.42 -12.63 -12.07
N SER A 55 -3.28 -12.62 -11.37
CA SER A 55 -2.43 -11.47 -11.14
C SER A 55 -1.04 -11.92 -10.70
N PHE A 56 -0.08 -11.06 -10.91
CA PHE A 56 1.27 -11.13 -10.37
C PHE A 56 1.34 -10.29 -9.11
N GLN A 57 1.88 -10.83 -8.03
CA GLN A 57 2.12 -10.06 -6.82
C GLN A 57 3.59 -9.65 -6.78
N GLU A 58 3.83 -8.39 -6.45
CA GLU A 58 5.16 -7.84 -6.25
C GLU A 58 6.01 -8.67 -5.26
N LEU A 59 7.32 -8.77 -5.54
CA LEU A 59 8.30 -9.52 -4.74
C LEU A 59 7.97 -11.00 -4.54
N GLU A 60 7.10 -11.57 -5.37
CA GLU A 60 6.70 -12.98 -5.33
C GLU A 60 6.97 -13.69 -6.65
N TYR A 61 6.97 -15.02 -6.58
CA TYR A 61 7.01 -15.89 -7.74
C TYR A 61 5.60 -16.30 -8.14
N ALA A 62 5.36 -16.34 -9.44
CA ALA A 62 4.18 -16.94 -10.04
C ALA A 62 4.57 -17.92 -11.16
N GLU A 63 3.69 -18.88 -11.44
CA GLU A 63 3.93 -19.90 -12.46
C GLU A 63 2.86 -19.84 -13.54
N LEU A 64 3.29 -19.76 -14.80
CA LEU A 64 2.43 -19.96 -15.98
C LEU A 64 2.75 -21.34 -16.51
N THR A 65 1.76 -22.23 -16.54
CA THR A 65 1.95 -23.60 -17.04
C THR A 65 1.12 -23.84 -18.29
N PHE A 66 1.78 -24.31 -19.34
CA PHE A 66 1.20 -24.65 -20.63
C PHE A 66 1.37 -26.15 -20.86
N ASN A 67 0.26 -26.86 -21.02
CA ASN A 67 0.26 -28.27 -21.42
C ASN A 67 0.02 -28.38 -22.91
N LEU A 68 0.91 -29.08 -23.60
CA LEU A 68 0.90 -29.21 -25.05
C LEU A 68 0.44 -30.61 -25.46
N GLN A 69 -0.15 -30.69 -26.65
CA GLN A 69 -0.41 -31.93 -27.35
C GLN A 69 0.31 -31.96 -28.69
N GLY A 70 0.68 -33.17 -29.14
CA GLY A 70 1.32 -33.37 -30.43
C GLY A 70 2.79 -32.95 -30.48
N VAL A 71 3.49 -32.85 -29.34
CA VAL A 71 4.94 -32.60 -29.28
C VAL A 71 5.68 -33.81 -29.85
N GLU A 72 6.54 -33.58 -30.84
CA GLU A 72 7.31 -34.65 -31.52
C GLU A 72 8.83 -34.40 -31.51
N GLY A 73 9.26 -33.15 -31.28
CA GLY A 73 10.65 -32.72 -31.28
C GLY A 73 11.07 -32.05 -29.97
N THR A 74 12.14 -31.26 -30.06
CA THR A 74 12.64 -30.46 -28.94
C THR A 74 11.88 -29.15 -28.88
N LEU A 75 11.39 -28.77 -27.70
CA LEU A 75 10.73 -27.50 -27.50
C LEU A 75 11.73 -26.37 -27.26
N ASP A 76 11.47 -25.22 -27.88
CA ASP A 76 12.08 -23.94 -27.56
C ASP A 76 10.98 -22.93 -27.19
N VAL A 77 11.30 -22.01 -26.28
CA VAL A 77 10.31 -21.07 -25.74
C VAL A 77 10.88 -19.67 -25.78
N THR A 78 10.16 -18.78 -26.45
CA THR A 78 10.45 -17.34 -26.44
C THR A 78 9.34 -16.63 -25.69
N VAL A 79 9.72 -15.74 -24.77
CA VAL A 79 8.80 -14.91 -24.00
C VAL A 79 9.06 -13.44 -24.34
N GLU A 80 8.00 -12.76 -24.78
CA GLU A 80 7.97 -11.32 -25.00
C GLU A 80 7.04 -10.69 -23.95
N HIS A 81 7.38 -9.50 -23.47
CA HIS A 81 6.53 -8.72 -22.57
C HIS A 81 6.62 -7.22 -22.89
N ASP A 82 5.54 -6.47 -22.68
CA ASP A 82 5.53 -5.01 -22.84
C ASP A 82 6.08 -4.29 -21.59
N TYR A 83 5.85 -4.88 -20.42
CA TYR A 83 6.21 -4.29 -19.13
C TYR A 83 6.53 -5.38 -18.11
N LEU A 84 7.62 -5.19 -17.38
CA LEU A 84 7.93 -5.87 -16.13
C LEU A 84 8.66 -4.90 -15.21
N PRO A 85 8.41 -4.97 -13.89
CA PRO A 85 9.08 -4.11 -12.91
C PRO A 85 10.58 -4.39 -12.83
N GLU A 86 11.31 -3.43 -12.26
CA GLU A 86 12.75 -3.55 -12.06
C GLU A 86 13.09 -4.78 -11.21
N GLY A 87 14.02 -5.60 -11.68
CA GLY A 87 14.44 -6.83 -11.01
C GLY A 87 13.57 -8.05 -11.28
N ALA A 88 12.58 -7.96 -12.16
CA ALA A 88 11.80 -9.12 -12.60
C ALA A 88 12.67 -10.15 -13.35
N LEU A 89 12.34 -11.44 -13.18
CA LEU A 89 13.04 -12.55 -13.81
C LEU A 89 12.05 -13.56 -14.38
N ILE A 90 12.35 -14.11 -15.56
CA ILE A 90 11.58 -15.21 -16.15
C ILE A 90 12.51 -16.40 -16.37
N GLU A 91 12.18 -17.52 -15.75
CA GLU A 91 12.84 -18.80 -15.97
C GLU A 91 11.89 -19.75 -16.69
N THR A 92 12.39 -20.43 -17.73
CA THR A 92 11.62 -21.43 -18.46
C THR A 92 12.05 -22.83 -18.03
N LEU A 93 11.09 -23.66 -17.66
CA LEU A 93 11.27 -25.08 -17.41
C LEU A 93 10.44 -25.88 -18.42
N ILE A 94 11.08 -26.79 -19.14
CA ILE A 94 10.44 -27.67 -20.12
C ILE A 94 10.54 -29.11 -19.58
N ASN A 95 9.40 -29.78 -19.48
CA ASN A 95 9.30 -31.18 -19.07
C ASN A 95 8.36 -31.92 -20.03
N ASP A 96 8.94 -32.59 -21.02
CA ASP A 96 8.24 -33.26 -22.13
C ASP A 96 7.24 -32.34 -22.83
N SER A 97 5.94 -32.53 -22.58
CA SER A 97 4.85 -31.76 -23.16
C SER A 97 4.36 -30.61 -22.27
N MET A 98 5.05 -30.30 -21.18
CA MET A 98 4.70 -29.24 -20.24
C MET A 98 5.78 -28.16 -20.25
N VAL A 99 5.35 -26.91 -20.46
CA VAL A 99 6.20 -25.71 -20.34
C VAL A 99 5.72 -24.93 -19.12
N THR A 100 6.62 -24.66 -18.19
CA THR A 100 6.36 -23.81 -17.03
C THR A 100 7.26 -22.60 -17.07
N LEU A 101 6.68 -21.40 -17.05
CA LEU A 101 7.41 -20.15 -16.83
C LEU A 101 7.31 -19.80 -15.36
N LYS A 102 8.45 -19.73 -14.68
CA LYS A 102 8.55 -19.16 -13.34
C LYS A 102 8.89 -17.69 -13.47
N VAL A 103 7.96 -16.84 -13.05
CA VAL A 103 8.09 -15.39 -13.14
C VAL A 103 8.27 -14.86 -11.73
N PHE A 104 9.44 -14.29 -11.45
CA PHE A 104 9.65 -13.45 -10.27
C PHE A 104 9.28 -12.02 -10.62
N ILE A 105 8.44 -11.42 -9.80
CA ILE A 105 8.03 -10.03 -9.96
C ILE A 105 8.95 -9.19 -9.09
N GLY A 106 9.64 -8.25 -9.72
CA GLY A 106 10.50 -7.29 -9.05
C GLY A 106 9.72 -6.24 -8.26
N ASN A 107 10.40 -5.15 -7.91
CA ASN A 107 9.82 -4.04 -7.15
C ASN A 107 8.92 -3.20 -8.07
N GLU A 108 7.62 -3.22 -7.82
CA GLU A 108 6.62 -2.52 -8.63
C GLU A 108 6.34 -1.17 -8.00
N GLU A 109 6.85 -0.10 -8.60
CA GLU A 109 6.71 1.24 -8.03
C GLU A 109 5.39 1.93 -8.41
N MET A 110 4.64 1.44 -9.38
CA MET A 110 3.42 2.09 -9.89
C MET A 110 2.18 1.23 -9.63
N HIS A 111 1.07 1.90 -9.30
CA HIS A 111 -0.20 1.20 -9.09
C HIS A 111 -0.81 0.73 -10.43
N ASN A 112 -1.63 -0.33 -10.37
CA ASN A 112 -2.46 -0.83 -11.49
C ASN A 112 -1.71 -1.15 -12.79
N GLN A 113 -0.42 -1.52 -12.72
CA GLN A 113 0.29 -1.91 -13.94
C GLN A 113 -0.23 -3.25 -14.48
N VAL A 114 -0.17 -3.41 -15.80
CA VAL A 114 -0.57 -4.63 -16.49
C VAL A 114 0.58 -5.03 -17.41
N SER A 115 1.00 -6.28 -17.30
CA SER A 115 1.98 -6.88 -18.21
C SER A 115 1.25 -7.72 -19.25
N THR A 116 1.42 -7.38 -20.52
CA THR A 116 1.05 -8.22 -21.65
C THR A 116 2.19 -9.18 -21.94
N VAL A 117 1.98 -10.47 -21.66
CA VAL A 117 2.95 -11.53 -21.87
C VAL A 117 2.56 -12.33 -23.10
N LYS A 118 3.50 -12.49 -24.03
CA LYS A 118 3.35 -13.34 -25.21
C LYS A 118 4.37 -14.46 -25.16
N VAL A 119 3.88 -15.69 -25.13
CA VAL A 119 4.67 -16.92 -25.07
C VAL A 119 4.57 -17.62 -26.41
N THR A 120 5.70 -17.80 -27.07
CA THR A 120 5.81 -18.58 -28.31
C THR A 120 6.55 -19.87 -27.99
N ILE A 121 5.89 -21.01 -28.19
CA ILE A 121 6.48 -22.33 -27.99
C ILE A 121 6.66 -22.97 -29.37
N GLU A 122 7.91 -23.21 -29.76
CA GLU A 122 8.28 -23.86 -31.01
C GLU A 122 8.71 -25.31 -30.77
N ASP A 123 8.17 -26.24 -31.55
CA ASP A 123 8.53 -27.66 -31.58
C ASP A 123 9.42 -27.92 -32.80
N HIS A 124 10.71 -28.14 -32.55
CA HIS A 124 11.72 -28.41 -33.56
C HIS A 124 11.74 -29.88 -33.96
N ARG A 125 11.01 -30.19 -35.04
CA ARG A 125 10.85 -31.55 -35.56
C ARG A 125 11.84 -31.87 -36.65
N SER A 126 12.00 -33.16 -36.95
CA SER A 126 12.84 -33.61 -38.06
C SER A 126 12.29 -33.25 -39.44
N THR A 127 11.01 -32.90 -39.57
CA THR A 127 10.33 -32.61 -40.84
C THR A 127 10.04 -31.12 -40.99
N THR A 128 9.14 -30.59 -40.17
CA THR A 128 8.69 -29.20 -40.20
C THR A 128 8.44 -28.72 -38.77
N ASN A 129 9.06 -27.60 -38.39
CA ASN A 129 8.80 -26.98 -37.10
C ASN A 129 7.34 -26.53 -36.99
N GLN A 130 6.78 -26.59 -35.79
CA GLN A 130 5.45 -26.06 -35.49
C GLN A 130 5.52 -25.13 -34.30
N SER A 131 4.63 -24.14 -34.24
CA SER A 131 4.61 -23.18 -33.14
C SER A 131 3.20 -22.95 -32.63
N VAL A 132 3.06 -22.77 -31.33
CA VAL A 132 1.85 -22.24 -30.70
C VAL A 132 2.19 -20.94 -29.98
N ILE A 133 1.25 -20.00 -30.00
CA ILE A 133 1.38 -18.70 -29.35
C ILE A 133 0.26 -18.57 -28.34
N TRP A 134 0.63 -18.18 -27.12
CA TRP A 134 -0.30 -17.70 -26.11
C TRP A 134 0.01 -16.22 -25.83
N GLU A 135 -1.03 -15.43 -25.60
CA GLU A 135 -0.91 -14.02 -25.26
C GLU A 135 -1.95 -13.68 -24.20
N GLY A 136 -1.52 -13.03 -23.13
CA GLY A 136 -2.40 -12.65 -22.04
C GLY A 136 -1.94 -11.40 -21.30
N ALA A 137 -2.89 -10.62 -20.83
CA ALA A 137 -2.66 -9.46 -19.98
C ALA A 137 -2.84 -9.85 -18.51
N ILE A 138 -1.79 -9.70 -17.72
CA ILE A 138 -1.75 -10.08 -16.31
C ILE A 138 -1.50 -8.82 -15.47
N PRO A 139 -2.44 -8.42 -14.59
CA PRO A 139 -2.23 -7.32 -13.65
C PRO A 139 -1.07 -7.60 -12.70
N ILE A 140 -0.29 -6.57 -12.38
CA ILE A 140 0.74 -6.60 -11.34
C ILE A 140 0.21 -5.82 -10.14
N LEU A 141 0.13 -6.49 -8.99
CA LEU A 141 -0.31 -5.93 -7.73
C LEU A 141 0.90 -5.33 -7.02
N ASN A 142 0.87 -4.01 -6.84
CA ASN A 142 1.81 -3.26 -6.04
C ASN A 142 1.41 -3.37 -4.56
N VAL A 143 2.17 -4.13 -3.76
CA VAL A 143 1.83 -4.37 -2.35
C VAL A 143 2.47 -3.32 -1.45
N SER A 144 3.70 -2.89 -1.74
CA SER A 144 4.38 -1.86 -0.95
C SER A 144 3.66 -0.51 -1.01
N GLY A 145 3.24 -0.11 -2.20
CA GLY A 145 2.62 1.17 -2.45
C GLY A 145 1.18 1.24 -1.97
N ASP A 146 0.47 0.12 -1.84
CA ASP A 146 -0.82 0.09 -1.14
C ASP A 146 -0.66 0.50 0.33
N ALA A 147 0.39 0.04 1.02
CA ALA A 147 0.67 0.43 2.40
C ALA A 147 1.06 1.91 2.53
N GLU A 148 1.89 2.43 1.61
CA GLU A 148 2.24 3.87 1.60
C GLU A 148 1.02 4.74 1.25
N TYR A 149 0.16 4.28 0.34
CA TYR A 149 -1.11 4.94 0.02
C TYR A 149 -2.06 4.99 1.23
N GLU A 150 -2.22 3.87 1.96
CA GLU A 150 -3.03 3.82 3.18
C GLU A 150 -2.50 4.79 4.24
N ARG A 151 -1.17 4.82 4.43
CA ARG A 151 -0.51 5.79 5.31
C ARG A 151 -0.79 7.22 4.88
N LEU A 152 -0.69 7.53 3.59
CA LEU A 152 -0.94 8.85 3.05
C LEU A 152 -2.39 9.31 3.30
N ASN A 153 -3.37 8.43 3.09
CA ASN A 153 -4.77 8.71 3.36
C ASN A 153 -5.03 8.96 4.85
N ALA A 154 -4.38 8.20 5.74
CA ALA A 154 -4.45 8.42 7.18
C ALA A 154 -3.89 9.80 7.57
N ILE A 155 -2.77 10.21 6.98
CA ILE A 155 -2.16 11.53 7.19
C ILE A 155 -3.14 12.65 6.82
N GLY A 156 -3.75 12.60 5.63
CA GLY A 156 -4.68 13.64 5.17
C GLY A 156 -5.90 13.81 6.09
N GLN A 157 -6.42 12.70 6.64
CA GLN A 157 -7.51 12.74 7.62
C GLN A 157 -7.06 13.29 8.98
N ALA A 158 -5.88 12.89 9.44
CA ALA A 158 -5.31 13.31 10.73
C ALA A 158 -4.97 14.81 10.75
N ALA A 159 -4.50 15.34 9.62
CA ALA A 159 -4.09 16.72 9.44
C ALA A 159 -5.18 17.73 9.82
N GLN A 160 -6.42 17.47 9.40
CA GLN A 160 -7.55 18.37 9.63
C GLN A 160 -7.87 18.53 11.11
N ALA A 161 -7.82 17.43 11.87
CA ALA A 161 -8.05 17.46 13.31
C ALA A 161 -6.88 18.13 14.06
N TYR A 162 -5.65 17.96 13.56
CA TYR A 162 -4.46 18.50 14.20
C TYR A 162 -4.30 20.01 14.02
N ALA A 163 -4.88 20.59 12.97
CA ALA A 163 -4.89 22.05 12.75
C ALA A 163 -5.58 22.85 13.88
N GLU A 164 -6.27 22.18 14.82
CA GLU A 164 -6.80 22.83 16.01
C GLU A 164 -5.79 22.91 17.15
N LEU A 165 -4.69 22.15 17.13
CA LEU A 165 -3.68 22.12 18.20
C LEU A 165 -4.31 21.92 19.59
N SER A 166 -5.33 21.06 19.68
CA SER A 166 -6.15 20.91 20.88
C SER A 166 -5.34 20.41 22.09
N GLU A 167 -4.35 19.55 21.88
CA GLU A 167 -3.48 19.04 22.95
C GLU A 167 -2.55 20.15 23.45
N GLU A 168 -1.95 20.90 22.54
CA GLU A 168 -1.05 22.03 22.83
C GLU A 168 -1.79 23.16 23.56
N GLN A 169 -3.01 23.52 23.12
CA GLN A 169 -3.86 24.48 23.81
C GLN A 169 -4.12 24.08 25.27
N LYS A 170 -4.53 22.83 25.50
CA LYS A 170 -4.79 22.31 26.85
C LYS A 170 -3.54 22.33 27.71
N LEU A 171 -2.38 22.00 27.15
CA LEU A 171 -1.11 22.08 27.88
C LEU A 171 -0.79 23.52 28.27
N VAL A 172 -0.87 24.47 27.34
CA VAL A 172 -0.65 25.90 27.64
C VAL A 172 -1.60 26.39 28.74
N GLU A 173 -2.88 26.02 28.67
CA GLU A 173 -3.86 26.37 29.70
C GLU A 173 -3.50 25.81 31.09
N ARG A 174 -3.14 24.52 31.16
CA ARG A 174 -2.75 23.87 32.43
C ARG A 174 -1.45 24.45 32.99
N LEU A 175 -0.45 24.71 32.14
CA LEU A 175 0.82 25.31 32.56
C LEU A 175 0.63 26.75 33.06
N ALA A 176 -0.20 27.54 32.38
CA ALA A 176 -0.48 28.91 32.80
C ALA A 176 -1.27 28.96 34.13
N GLN A 177 -2.15 27.98 34.39
CA GLN A 177 -2.79 27.81 35.70
C GLN A 177 -1.78 27.42 36.77
N LEU A 178 -0.89 26.47 36.48
CA LEU A 178 0.16 26.05 37.40
C LEU A 178 1.07 27.22 37.77
N ALA A 179 1.54 28.01 36.81
CA ALA A 179 2.38 29.19 37.03
C ALA A 179 1.80 30.15 38.10
N GLN A 180 0.48 30.40 38.06
CA GLN A 180 -0.20 31.21 39.08
C GLN A 180 -0.24 30.57 40.47
N LEU A 181 -0.33 29.25 40.53
CA LEU A 181 -0.36 28.51 41.80
C LEU A 181 1.01 28.49 42.47
N VAL A 182 2.09 28.30 41.70
CA VAL A 182 3.45 28.27 42.26
C VAL A 182 4.00 29.64 42.57
N ASP A 183 3.60 30.67 41.81
CA ASP A 183 4.00 32.04 42.07
C ASP A 183 2.80 32.98 42.02
N ALA A 184 2.30 33.31 43.21
CA ALA A 184 1.19 34.23 43.41
C ALA A 184 1.49 35.68 42.96
N SER A 185 2.75 35.99 42.61
CA SER A 185 3.13 37.26 42.00
C SER A 185 3.02 37.26 40.48
N THR A 186 2.82 36.08 39.85
CA THR A 186 2.54 35.94 38.43
C THR A 186 1.26 36.71 38.08
N PRO A 187 1.35 37.75 37.22
CA PRO A 187 0.19 38.55 36.87
C PRO A 187 -0.87 37.73 36.11
N ILE A 188 -2.15 37.91 36.45
CA ILE A 188 -3.28 37.25 35.76
C ILE A 188 -3.27 37.53 34.24
N ASN A 189 -2.78 38.70 33.81
CA ASN A 189 -2.65 39.02 32.39
C ASN A 189 -1.66 38.13 31.64
N GLN A 190 -0.64 37.57 32.30
CA GLN A 190 0.32 36.68 31.66
C GLN A 190 -0.31 35.35 31.20
N GLN A 191 -1.30 34.83 31.96
CA GLN A 191 -2.07 33.66 31.54
C GLN A 191 -2.88 33.96 30.27
N LEU A 192 -3.59 35.09 30.24
CA LEU A 192 -4.38 35.50 29.09
C LEU A 192 -3.49 35.75 27.87
N GLU A 193 -2.29 36.30 28.06
CA GLU A 193 -1.30 36.49 27.00
C GLU A 193 -0.86 35.16 26.38
N LEU A 194 -0.47 34.16 27.19
CA LEU A 194 -0.09 32.83 26.69
C LEU A 194 -1.24 32.13 25.94
N ILE A 195 -2.45 32.16 26.48
CA ILE A 195 -3.65 31.59 25.84
C ILE A 195 -3.97 32.31 24.52
N ASN A 196 -3.83 33.63 24.47
CA ASN A 196 -4.06 34.38 23.23
C ASN A 196 -2.97 34.10 22.19
N ARG A 197 -1.72 33.88 22.60
CA ARG A 197 -0.62 33.55 21.69
C ARG A 197 -0.81 32.20 21.02
N ILE A 198 -1.19 31.15 21.76
CA ILE A 198 -1.48 29.86 21.11
C ILE A 198 -2.65 29.96 20.13
N LYS A 199 -3.68 30.77 20.45
CA LYS A 199 -4.78 31.06 19.52
C LYS A 199 -4.32 31.81 18.28
N GLN A 200 -3.36 32.72 18.40
CA GLN A 200 -2.77 33.42 17.26
C GLN A 200 -1.98 32.48 16.34
N VAL A 201 -1.34 31.44 16.87
CA VAL A 201 -0.69 30.39 16.06
C VAL A 201 -1.75 29.68 15.21
N ILE A 202 -2.87 29.28 15.81
CA ILE A 202 -3.96 28.57 15.12
C ILE A 202 -4.62 29.46 14.07
N SER A 203 -4.85 30.73 14.38
CA SER A 203 -5.50 31.68 13.48
C SER A 203 -4.54 32.34 12.48
N ASN A 204 -3.31 31.86 12.35
CA ASN A 204 -2.33 32.43 11.44
C ASN A 204 -2.58 31.91 10.00
N ASP A 205 -2.82 32.84 9.09
CA ASP A 205 -3.11 32.52 7.68
C ASP A 205 -1.92 31.85 6.96
N GLU A 206 -0.67 32.18 7.32
CA GLU A 206 0.52 31.55 6.73
C GLU A 206 0.64 30.08 7.15
N TYR A 207 0.45 29.79 8.44
CA TYR A 207 0.51 28.43 8.97
C TYR A 207 -0.65 27.55 8.48
N SER A 208 -1.86 28.11 8.39
CA SER A 208 -3.00 27.39 7.82
C SER A 208 -2.88 27.20 6.30
N ALA A 209 -2.28 28.15 5.57
CA ALA A 209 -1.97 27.99 4.15
C ALA A 209 -0.96 26.86 3.89
N LEU A 210 0.08 26.74 4.72
CA LEU A 210 1.07 25.64 4.63
C LEU A 210 0.40 24.27 4.72
N LEU A 211 -0.44 24.05 5.73
CA LEU A 211 -1.18 22.79 5.87
C LEU A 211 -2.20 22.58 4.74
N GLY A 212 -2.85 23.65 4.27
CA GLY A 212 -3.80 23.59 3.16
C GLY A 212 -3.13 23.18 1.84
N GLU A 213 -1.97 23.76 1.52
CA GLU A 213 -1.17 23.41 0.35
C GLU A 213 -0.65 21.97 0.43
N ALA A 214 -0.11 21.58 1.59
CA ALA A 214 0.38 20.23 1.82
C ALA A 214 -0.74 19.18 1.64
N ASN A 215 -1.93 19.41 2.21
CA ASN A 215 -3.10 18.54 2.01
C ASN A 215 -3.54 18.47 0.54
N SER A 216 -3.57 19.61 -0.17
CA SER A 216 -3.92 19.62 -1.59
C SER A 216 -2.91 18.82 -2.44
N MET A 217 -1.62 18.86 -2.09
CA MET A 217 -0.60 18.03 -2.74
C MET A 217 -0.81 16.55 -2.44
N LEU A 218 -1.14 16.17 -1.20
CA LEU A 218 -1.45 14.78 -0.84
C LEU A 218 -2.62 14.26 -1.67
N ASP A 219 -3.74 14.97 -1.70
CA ASP A 219 -4.94 14.56 -2.44
C ASP A 219 -4.65 14.38 -3.93
N LYS A 220 -3.93 15.34 -4.53
CA LYS A 220 -3.55 15.28 -5.94
C LYS A 220 -2.70 14.05 -6.22
N HIS A 221 -1.59 13.86 -5.51
CA HIS A 221 -0.64 12.79 -5.80
C HIS A 221 -1.20 11.40 -5.45
N SER A 222 -2.06 11.31 -4.43
CA SER A 222 -2.83 10.10 -4.12
C SER A 222 -3.64 9.62 -5.33
N GLN A 223 -4.35 10.52 -6.02
CA GLN A 223 -5.11 10.17 -7.23
C GLN A 223 -4.20 9.82 -8.40
N GLN A 224 -3.10 10.55 -8.58
CA GLN A 224 -2.12 10.25 -9.62
C GLN A 224 -1.48 8.87 -9.43
N TYR A 225 -1.22 8.48 -8.18
CA TYR A 225 -0.69 7.15 -7.88
C TYR A 225 -1.70 6.07 -8.25
N LEU A 226 -2.96 6.16 -7.81
CA LEU A 226 -4.00 5.18 -8.16
C LEU A 226 -4.21 5.01 -9.68
N ASN A 227 -3.99 6.09 -10.44
CA ASN A 227 -4.05 6.09 -11.90
C ASN A 227 -2.79 5.53 -12.58
N GLY A 228 -1.75 5.16 -11.82
CA GLY A 228 -0.46 4.71 -12.35
C GLY A 228 0.37 5.83 -13.01
N GLU A 229 0.14 7.10 -12.64
CA GLU A 229 0.82 8.27 -13.21
C GLU A 229 2.10 8.65 -12.45
N ILE A 230 2.23 8.23 -11.20
CA ILE A 230 3.41 8.48 -10.35
C ILE A 230 3.80 7.20 -9.60
N SER A 231 5.06 7.15 -9.16
CA SER A 231 5.61 6.05 -8.37
C SER A 231 5.40 6.21 -6.86
N GLU A 232 5.61 5.13 -6.12
CA GLU A 232 5.78 5.11 -4.67
C GLU A 232 6.88 6.06 -4.20
N THR A 233 8.02 6.09 -4.89
CA THR A 233 9.06 7.08 -4.60
C THR A 233 8.49 8.50 -4.58
N LYS A 234 7.64 8.84 -5.55
CA LYS A 234 7.00 10.17 -5.60
C LYS A 234 5.98 10.35 -4.48
N LEU A 235 5.21 9.32 -4.13
CA LEU A 235 4.32 9.37 -2.96
C LEU A 235 5.10 9.67 -1.68
N SER A 236 6.21 8.95 -1.46
CA SER A 236 7.05 9.10 -0.28
C SER A 236 7.62 10.52 -0.15
N GLU A 237 8.04 11.14 -1.26
CA GLU A 237 8.48 12.55 -1.28
C GLU A 237 7.38 13.52 -0.83
N VAL A 238 6.14 13.29 -1.25
CA VAL A 238 4.99 14.13 -0.84
C VAL A 238 4.66 13.88 0.64
N THR A 239 4.69 12.62 1.10
CA THR A 239 4.54 12.27 2.52
C THR A 239 5.59 13.01 3.37
N GLN A 240 6.86 12.99 2.97
CA GLN A 240 7.94 13.69 3.69
C GLN A 240 7.77 15.22 3.68
N SER A 241 7.30 15.78 2.56
CA SER A 241 7.00 17.21 2.46
C SER A 241 5.86 17.60 3.40
N PHE A 242 4.85 16.74 3.53
CA PHE A 242 3.77 16.92 4.49
C PHE A 242 4.27 16.84 5.94
N ASP A 243 5.08 15.83 6.27
CA ASP A 243 5.69 15.68 7.60
C ASP A 243 6.53 16.92 7.98
N THR A 244 7.16 17.56 7.00
CA THR A 244 7.88 18.84 7.21
C THR A 244 6.91 19.98 7.51
N ALA A 245 5.83 20.12 6.73
CA ALA A 245 4.84 21.18 6.91
C ALA A 245 4.11 21.08 8.25
N ILE A 246 3.74 19.86 8.69
CA ILE A 246 3.07 19.64 9.98
C ILE A 246 4.01 19.91 11.17
N ALA A 247 5.30 19.63 11.01
CA ALA A 247 6.32 19.99 12.00
C ALA A 247 6.51 21.52 12.07
N GLU A 248 6.64 22.21 10.94
CA GLU A 248 6.74 23.67 10.94
C GLU A 248 5.50 24.34 11.56
N TYR A 249 4.31 23.84 11.23
CA TYR A 249 3.04 24.29 11.82
C TYR A 249 3.02 24.16 13.34
N SER A 250 3.41 23.00 13.88
CA SER A 250 3.37 22.75 15.33
C SER A 250 4.57 23.31 16.10
N HIS A 251 5.67 23.66 15.43
CA HIS A 251 6.81 24.29 16.07
C HIS A 251 6.45 25.63 16.72
N ALA A 252 5.62 26.44 16.05
CA ALA A 252 5.14 27.71 16.60
C ALA A 252 4.35 27.51 17.92
N ALA A 253 3.55 26.44 18.01
CA ALA A 253 2.85 26.07 19.22
C ALA A 253 3.82 25.63 20.33
N HIS A 254 4.83 24.85 19.98
CA HIS A 254 5.88 24.42 20.91
C HIS A 254 6.61 25.61 21.55
N LEU A 255 6.89 26.68 20.80
CA LEU A 255 7.52 27.89 21.37
C LEU A 255 6.65 28.52 22.46
N VAL A 256 5.32 28.56 22.27
CA VAL A 256 4.39 29.05 23.30
C VAL A 256 4.36 28.11 24.51
N ILE A 257 4.45 26.80 24.31
CA ILE A 257 4.55 25.81 25.38
C ILE A 257 5.83 26.03 26.21
N GLN A 258 6.99 26.24 25.59
CA GLN A 258 8.24 26.46 26.32
C GLN A 258 8.19 27.72 27.20
N GLU A 259 7.56 28.79 26.71
CA GLU A 259 7.33 29.98 27.52
C GLU A 259 6.39 29.73 28.70
N ALA A 260 5.34 28.92 28.48
CA ALA A 260 4.43 28.52 29.54
C ALA A 260 5.13 27.63 30.59
N ILE A 261 6.03 26.72 30.16
CA ILE A 261 6.89 25.93 31.05
C ILE A 261 7.80 26.84 31.88
N ALA A 262 8.47 27.81 31.24
CA ALA A 262 9.34 28.75 31.92
C ALA A 262 8.60 29.56 33.01
N ALA A 263 7.33 29.89 32.78
CA ALA A 263 6.49 30.56 33.77
C ALA A 263 6.16 29.72 35.01
N THR A 264 6.39 28.40 34.97
CA THR A 264 6.20 27.52 36.15
C THR A 264 7.37 27.53 37.13
N ASN A 265 8.37 28.40 36.95
CA ASN A 265 9.54 28.53 37.82
C ASN A 265 10.32 27.22 38.04
N GLY A 266 10.33 26.34 37.04
CA GLY A 266 11.10 25.09 37.04
C GLY A 266 10.37 23.88 37.61
N GLU A 267 9.09 24.01 37.98
CA GLU A 267 8.27 22.86 38.40
C GLU A 267 8.00 21.88 37.26
N VAL A 268 7.97 22.36 36.02
CA VAL A 268 7.78 21.53 34.84
C VAL A 268 9.09 21.40 34.07
N THR A 269 9.42 20.16 33.71
CA THR A 269 10.63 19.86 32.93
C THR A 269 10.41 20.23 31.47
N GLU A 270 11.37 20.94 30.87
CA GLU A 270 11.41 21.20 29.43
C GLU A 270 11.55 19.89 28.63
N TYR A 271 11.19 19.94 27.35
CA TYR A 271 11.31 18.81 26.45
C TYR A 271 11.73 19.24 25.05
N GLU A 272 12.41 18.34 24.35
CA GLU A 272 12.87 18.57 22.99
C GLU A 272 11.72 18.44 21.99
N TYR A 273 11.61 19.41 21.09
CA TYR A 273 10.69 19.32 19.98
C TYR A 273 11.21 18.35 18.91
N GLN A 274 10.44 17.31 18.61
CA GLN A 274 10.78 16.31 17.58
C GLN A 274 9.78 16.26 16.41
N GLY A 275 8.92 17.28 16.28
CA GLY A 275 7.85 17.28 15.29
C GLY A 275 6.52 16.75 15.81
N ALA A 276 5.53 16.70 14.93
CA ALA A 276 4.29 15.98 15.14
C ALA A 276 4.42 14.56 14.57
N HIS A 277 3.89 13.57 15.27
CA HIS A 277 3.94 12.17 14.83
C HIS A 277 2.54 11.60 14.64
N LEU A 278 2.35 10.83 13.57
CA LEU A 278 1.13 10.05 13.39
C LEU A 278 1.14 8.86 14.37
N THR A 279 0.16 8.85 15.27
CA THR A 279 0.05 7.84 16.30
C THR A 279 -0.43 6.50 15.74
N LYS A 280 0.16 5.40 16.23
CA LYS A 280 -0.16 4.04 15.76
C LYS A 280 -1.58 3.57 16.07
N SER A 281 -2.18 4.07 17.16
CA SER A 281 -3.40 3.50 17.74
C SER A 281 -4.70 4.15 17.24
N ASN A 282 -4.67 5.44 16.88
CA ASN A 282 -5.87 6.16 16.47
C ASN A 282 -5.68 7.02 15.20
N LEU A 283 -4.52 6.92 14.54
CA LEU A 283 -4.18 7.67 13.32
C LEU A 283 -4.39 9.17 13.48
N LYS A 284 -4.02 9.74 14.63
CA LYS A 284 -3.99 11.19 14.86
C LYS A 284 -2.57 11.69 14.94
N PHE A 285 -2.34 12.95 14.59
CA PHE A 285 -1.08 13.62 14.88
C PHE A 285 -1.02 14.06 16.35
N SER A 286 0.16 13.96 16.96
CA SER A 286 0.47 14.50 18.28
C SER A 286 1.92 14.98 18.33
N SER A 287 2.17 16.13 18.97
CA SER A 287 3.54 16.58 19.32
C SER A 287 4.14 15.79 20.50
N PHE A 288 3.30 15.03 21.21
CA PHE A 288 3.67 14.39 22.48
C PHE A 288 3.81 12.88 22.36
N ILE A 289 2.86 12.22 21.69
CA ILE A 289 2.91 10.79 21.41
C ILE A 289 3.83 10.55 20.20
N GLY A 290 4.76 9.61 20.31
CA GLY A 290 5.75 9.32 19.26
C GLY A 290 7.09 10.05 19.44
N ASN A 291 7.12 11.13 20.22
CA ASN A 291 8.35 11.84 20.55
C ASN A 291 9.21 11.02 21.53
N GLN A 292 10.33 10.51 21.06
CA GLN A 292 11.16 9.54 21.80
C GLN A 292 11.86 10.16 23.02
N SER A 293 11.94 11.50 23.10
CA SER A 293 12.41 12.16 24.32
C SER A 293 11.40 12.07 25.47
N LEU A 294 10.11 11.91 25.16
CA LEU A 294 9.00 11.94 26.11
C LEU A 294 8.58 10.57 26.61
N GLY A 295 8.80 9.51 25.83
CA GLY A 295 8.34 8.17 26.16
C GLY A 295 8.62 7.15 25.05
N GLU A 296 7.91 6.02 25.12
CA GLU A 296 8.03 4.94 24.16
C GLU A 296 6.71 4.16 24.00
N TYR A 297 6.60 3.37 22.93
CA TYR A 297 5.47 2.44 22.76
C TYR A 297 5.75 1.12 23.50
N GLN A 298 4.81 0.70 24.36
CA GLN A 298 4.78 -0.59 25.02
C GLN A 298 3.43 -1.26 24.72
N ASP A 299 3.45 -2.44 24.11
CA ASP A 299 2.23 -3.19 23.70
C ASP A 299 1.21 -2.30 22.94
N ASP A 300 1.70 -1.58 21.92
CA ASP A 300 0.95 -0.61 21.09
C ASP A 300 0.33 0.59 21.82
N LYS A 301 0.69 0.79 23.09
CA LYS A 301 0.29 1.96 23.88
C LYS A 301 1.48 2.87 24.13
N TRP A 302 1.25 4.17 24.03
CA TRP A 302 2.27 5.14 24.38
C TRP A 302 2.39 5.26 25.90
N VAL A 303 3.60 5.17 26.43
CA VAL A 303 3.90 5.31 27.86
C VAL A 303 4.89 6.45 28.02
N PHE A 304 4.47 7.49 28.75
CA PHE A 304 5.34 8.62 29.06
C PHE A 304 6.39 8.24 30.11
N ASN A 305 7.58 8.80 29.97
CA ASN A 305 8.59 8.77 31.03
C ASN A 305 8.05 9.46 32.28
N SER A 306 8.48 9.01 33.47
CA SER A 306 7.97 9.54 34.75
C SER A 306 8.12 11.06 34.91
N LYS A 307 9.11 11.67 34.23
CA LYS A 307 9.33 13.12 34.20
C LYS A 307 8.23 13.90 33.46
N TYR A 308 7.53 13.24 32.54
CA TYR A 308 6.55 13.84 31.63
C TYR A 308 5.13 13.30 31.84
N ILE A 309 4.88 12.65 32.98
CA ILE A 309 3.59 12.02 33.29
C ILE A 309 2.40 13.00 33.26
N LEU A 310 2.65 14.30 33.45
CA LEU A 310 1.63 15.36 33.33
C LEU A 310 1.03 15.46 31.92
N LEU A 311 1.72 14.95 30.88
CA LEU A 311 1.26 14.97 29.49
C LEU A 311 0.25 13.85 29.20
N GLU A 312 0.26 12.76 29.95
CA GLU A 312 -0.65 11.61 29.78
C GLU A 312 -2.13 12.04 29.71
N PRO A 313 -2.68 12.80 30.67
CA PRO A 313 -4.06 13.26 30.61
C PRO A 313 -4.37 14.24 29.47
N ILE A 314 -3.34 14.84 28.87
CA ILE A 314 -3.49 15.83 27.78
C ILE A 314 -3.53 15.11 26.44
N ALA A 315 -2.58 14.20 26.22
CA ALA A 315 -2.42 13.46 24.96
C ALA A 315 -3.30 12.20 24.89
N THR A 316 -3.78 11.70 26.03
CA THR A 316 -4.66 10.52 26.11
C THR A 316 -5.86 10.75 27.06
N PRO A 317 -6.71 11.76 26.79
CA PRO A 317 -7.80 12.12 27.70
C PRO A 317 -8.82 10.98 27.91
N GLU A 318 -8.94 10.05 26.96
CA GLU A 318 -9.77 8.85 27.08
C GLU A 318 -9.27 7.84 28.13
N LEU A 319 -8.01 7.94 28.56
CA LEU A 319 -7.44 7.11 29.61
C LEU A 319 -7.61 7.72 31.01
N GLU A 320 -8.04 8.99 31.11
CA GLU A 320 -8.48 9.60 32.37
C GLU A 320 -9.79 8.91 32.84
N THR A 321 -9.67 7.72 33.41
CA THR A 321 -10.72 7.18 34.26
C THR A 321 -10.65 7.91 35.59
N CYS A 322 -11.61 8.80 35.83
CA CYS A 322 -11.84 9.36 37.16
C CYS A 322 -12.19 8.23 38.13
N ASN A 323 -11.20 7.58 38.72
CA ASN A 323 -11.39 6.88 39.98
C ASN A 323 -11.43 7.97 41.05
N ALA A 324 -12.65 8.39 41.40
CA ALA A 324 -12.88 9.15 42.61
C ALA A 324 -12.49 8.25 43.79
N GLU A 325 -11.37 8.54 44.44
CA GLU A 325 -11.08 8.09 45.81
C GLU A 325 -11.71 9.04 46.83
#